data_AF-A0A1I7GVW3-F1
#
_entry.id   AF-A0A1I7GVW3-F1
#
_cell.length_a   1.000
_cell.length_b   1.000
_cell.length_c   1.000
_cell.angle_alpha   90.00
_cell.angle_beta   90.00
_cell.angle_gamma   90.00
#
_symmetry.space_group_name_H-M   'P 1'
#
loop_
_entity.id
_entity.type
_entity.pdbx_description
1 polymer ?
#
loop_
_entity_poly.entity_id
_entity_poly.type
_entity_poly.pdbx_seq_one_letter_code
_entity_poly.pdbx_strand_id
1 'polypeptide(L)' 'MILALALLVLPYFVMMPGMGMGIAGSRTPKPNVTRLKSVIGHSIFGIGMYLAARLLEAAA' A
#
# COMPACT_ATOMS: atom_id res chain seq x y z
N MET A 1 -3.27 -4.90 -9.62
CA MET A 1 -2.12 -4.05 -9.23
C MET A 1 -2.45 -2.56 -9.26
N ILE A 2 -2.92 -2.00 -10.39
CA ILE A 2 -3.21 -0.57 -10.55
C ILE A 2 -4.12 -0.03 -9.42
N LEU A 3 -5.22 -0.72 -9.11
CA LEU A 3 -6.12 -0.33 -8.02
C LEU A 3 -5.42 -0.31 -6.65
N ALA A 4 -4.59 -1.31 -6.35
CA ALA A 4 -3.87 -1.38 -5.07
C ALA A 4 -2.87 -0.22 -4.90
N LEU A 5 -2.28 0.26 -5.99
CA LEU A 5 -1.40 1.44 -5.97
C LEU A 5 -2.19 2.75 -5.93
N ALA A 6 -3.32 2.84 -6.65
CA ALA A 6 -4.22 3.99 -6.57
C ALA A 6 -4.75 4.19 -5.13
N LEU A 7 -4.94 3.09 -4.40
CA LEU A 7 -5.32 3.13 -3.00
C LEU A 7 -4.26 3.69 -2.06
N LEU A 8 -3.02 3.98 -2.51
CA LEU A 8 -2.02 4.71 -1.70
C LEU A 8 -2.45 6.16 -1.37
N VAL A 9 -3.45 6.70 -2.07
CA VAL A 9 -4.01 8.03 -1.78
C VAL A 9 -4.52 8.10 -0.32
N LEU A 10 -5.31 7.12 0.12
CA LEU A 10 -5.84 7.07 1.48
C LEU A 10 -4.74 7.04 2.56
N PRO A 11 -3.76 6.12 2.52
CA PRO A 11 -2.70 6.11 3.51
C PRO A 11 -1.83 7.37 3.45
N TYR A 12 -1.55 7.95 2.27
CA TYR A 12 -0.67 9.12 2.19
C TYR A 12 -1.33 10.43 2.62
N PHE A 13 -2.63 10.60 2.36
CA PHE A 13 -3.32 11.87 2.60
C PHE A 13 -4.32 11.83 3.76
N VAL A 14 -4.70 10.65 4.25
CA VAL A 14 -5.63 10.51 5.38
C VAL A 14 -4.96 9.81 6.56
N MET A 15 -4.51 8.55 6.41
CA MET A 15 -3.98 7.80 7.57
C MET A 15 -2.66 8.39 8.08
N MET A 16 -1.67 8.61 7.22
CA MET A 16 -0.36 9.11 7.67
C MET A 16 -0.47 10.50 8.32
N PRO A 17 -1.22 11.45 7.78
CA PRO A 17 -1.52 12.71 8.47
C PRO A 17 -2.25 12.51 9.80
N GLY A 18 -3.29 11.68 9.85
CA GLY A 18 -4.04 11.39 11.08
C GLY A 18 -3.19 10.72 12.18
N MET A 19 -2.14 10.01 11.79
CA MET A 19 -1.14 9.40 12.69
C MET A 19 0.00 10.36 13.07
N GLY A 20 -0.07 11.64 12.70
CA GLY A 20 0.97 12.63 12.98
C GLY A 20 2.23 12.50 12.11
N MET A 21 2.26 11.55 11.16
CA MET A 21 3.41 11.32 10.27
C MET A 21 3.50 12.34 9.13
N GLY A 22 2.53 13.23 8.99
CA GLY A 22 2.45 14.21 7.91
C GLY A 22 2.01 13.60 6.57
N ILE A 23 1.86 14.47 5.56
CA ILE A 23 1.46 14.06 4.19
C ILE A 23 2.52 13.13 3.60
N ALA A 24 2.09 11.95 3.16
CA ALA A 24 2.93 10.88 2.63
C ALA A 24 4.14 10.57 3.55
N GLY A 25 3.95 10.65 4.87
CA GLY A 25 5.00 10.36 5.85
C GLY A 25 6.13 11.41 5.90
N SER A 26 5.88 12.65 5.47
CA SER A 26 6.89 13.70 5.39
C SER A 26 7.57 14.07 6.71
N ARG A 27 6.93 13.78 7.86
CA ARG A 27 7.46 14.05 9.21
C ARG A 27 8.10 12.82 9.87
N THR A 28 8.19 11.68 9.18
CA THR A 28 8.90 10.52 9.75
C THR A 28 10.42 10.73 9.67
N PRO A 29 11.23 10.04 10.51
CA PRO A 29 12.69 10.17 10.45
C PRO A 29 13.31 9.78 9.09
N LYS A 30 12.61 8.95 8.30
CA LYS A 30 13.05 8.48 6.98
C LYS A 30 11.88 8.43 5.98
N PRO A 31 11.42 9.58 5.44
CA PRO A 31 10.18 9.67 4.65
C PRO A 31 10.17 8.77 3.40
N ASN A 32 11.29 8.72 2.68
CA ASN A 32 11.39 7.90 1.48
C ASN A 32 11.33 6.40 1.79
N VAL A 33 11.89 5.98 2.94
CA VAL A 33 11.77 4.59 3.40
C VAL A 33 10.33 4.27 3.80
N THR A 34 9.65 5.20 4.49
CA THR A 34 8.21 5.05 4.83
C THR A 34 7.36 4.88 3.58
N ARG A 35 7.56 5.73 2.56
CA ARG A 35 6.84 5.65 1.29
C ARG A 35 7.12 4.34 0.55
N LEU A 36 8.39 3.96 0.44
CA LEU A 36 8.81 2.72 -0.21
C LEU A 36 8.18 1.49 0.46
N LYS A 37 8.22 1.42 1.80
CA LYS A 37 7.57 0.33 2.55
C LYS A 37 6.06 0.28 2.28
N SER A 38 5.41 1.43 2.19
CA SER A 38 3.98 1.49 1.87
C SER A 38 3.68 0.97 0.46
N VAL A 39 4.46 1.37 -0.55
CA VAL A 39 4.32 0.87 -1.93
C VAL A 39 4.57 -0.64 -2.01
N ILE A 40 5.64 -1.13 -1.37
CA ILE A 40 5.99 -2.55 -1.34
C ILE A 40 4.85 -3.36 -0.68
N GLY A 41 4.36 -2.91 0.47
CA GLY A 41 3.26 -3.59 1.17
C GLY A 41 1.99 -3.72 0.32
N HIS A 42 1.58 -2.64 -0.35
CA HIS A 42 0.40 -2.65 -1.24
C HIS A 42 0.64 -3.51 -2.49
N SER A 43 1.86 -3.54 -3.01
CA SER A 43 2.22 -4.38 -4.15
C SER A 43 2.17 -5.86 -3.79
N ILE A 44 2.76 -6.25 -2.65
CA ILE A 44 2.72 -7.63 -2.15
C ILE A 44 1.28 -8.07 -1.90
N PHE A 45 0.48 -7.25 -1.22
CA PHE A 45 -0.93 -7.54 -0.99
C PHE A 45 -1.69 -7.72 -2.31
N GLY A 46 -1.51 -6.80 -3.27
CA GLY A 46 -2.16 -6.87 -4.58
C GLY A 46 -1.77 -8.10 -5.40
N ILE A 47 -0.49 -8.50 -5.37
CA ILE A 47 -0.02 -9.73 -6.03
C ILE A 47 -0.60 -10.95 -5.33
N GLY A 48 -0.52 -11.00 -3.99
CA GLY A 48 -1.05 -12.11 -3.20
C GLY A 48 -2.54 -12.34 -3.45
N MET A 49 -3.34 -11.27 -3.47
CA MET A 49 -4.77 -11.35 -3.79
C MET A 49 -5.03 -11.85 -5.21
N TYR A 50 -4.26 -11.39 -6.20
CA TYR A 50 -4.39 -11.86 -7.58
C TYR A 50 -4.04 -13.35 -7.70
N LEU A 51 -2.93 -13.78 -7.10
CA LEU A 51 -2.53 -15.19 -7.10
C LEU A 51 -3.55 -16.07 -6.37
N ALA A 52 -4.08 -15.61 -5.24
CA ALA A 52 -5.12 -16.32 -4.50
C ALA A 52 -6.40 -16.48 -5.34
N ALA A 53 -6.84 -15.42 -6.02
CA ALA A 53 -7.98 -15.48 -6.93
C ALA A 53 -7.74 -16.49 -8.07
N ARG A 54 -6.54 -16.47 -8.67
CA ARG A 54 -6.18 -17.41 -9.74
C ARG A 54 -6.12 -18.87 -9.27
N LEU A 55 -5.64 -19.11 -8.06
CA LEU A 55 -5.61 -20.44 -7.45
C LEU A 55 -7.03 -20.95 -7.15
N LEU A 56 -7.90 -20.10 -6.62
CA LEU A 56 -9.30 -20.46 -6.38
C LEU A 56 -10.05 -20.75 -7.68
N GLU A 57 -9.83 -19.94 -8.73
CA GLU A 57 -10.40 -20.18 -10.06
C GLU A 57 -9.93 -21.51 -10.67
N ALA A 58 -8.66 -21.87 -10.49
CA ALA A 58 -8.12 -23.14 -10.98
C ALA A 58 -8.57 -24.37 -10.17
N ALA A 59 -9.08 -24.16 -8.95
CA ALA A 59 -9.57 -25.21 -8.07
C ALA A 59 -11.10 -25.40 -8.14
N ALA A 60 -11.80 -24.52 -8.86
CA ALA A 60 -13.22 -24.60 -9.16
C ALA A 60 -13.47 -25.35 -10.48
#